data_AF-A0A2K0UGI8-F1
#
_entry.id   AF-A0A2K0UGI8-F1
#
_cell.length_a   1.000
_cell.length_b   1.000
_cell.length_c   1.000
_cell.angle_alpha   90.00
_cell.angle_beta   90.00
_cell.angle_gamma   90.00
#
_symmetry.space_group_name_H-M   'P 1'
#
loop_
_entity.id
_entity.type
_entity.pdbx_description
1 polymer ?
#
loop_
_entity_poly.entity_id
_entity_poly.type
_entity_poly.pdbx_seq_one_letter_code
_entity_poly.pdbx_strand_id
1 'polypeptide(L)'
;MQTSNLRANQGTMNDLTRLIKLGNTQLENHFDKILRGETPRSLEPLHYITKDKPFPVLSQDKIARLGLIYSHVAGNYANGFDSSVAKIYADIRGPYLSASLANLAAASVNTAKKKNPGDIYQAGANGIGTYTQAMEGIFIAEYDNICSIFTREDWGPILQATCQAAVTELARTLRELNTHIKSHLTTDCYMAYEVTEIISGLSNNLDKRTGELKGSLSAALKPVRETAKSSLAELLEETKRKIGNLQTLPTDGAASPIVAETMQRLNSMVEFLRPISSIMISLGDGGWKPGAAANGRTTEGIPSLASFDVGADGKDLFAKYCLDTIEVLLSSLDQKARVLLRSKSLLGVFLANSVVVIDHTIRSSELGPLLDGRLDSLDQWRKKATVMYTDICRDISVYLFDTIHTNRTKRPTSGHADSADSASVVKGLNSKDKDKIKEKFTQFNNAFDDMVGKHKSYSMDREVRAMFGQDIRQKLQPLYERFWDRYHEIDKGKGKYVKYDKQSIAGVFMSLAT
;
A
#
# COMPACT_ATOMS: atom_id res chain seq x y z
N MET A 1 -69.25 55.91 -24.30
CA MET A 1 -68.73 55.00 -25.35
C MET A 1 -67.26 54.59 -25.14
N GLN A 2 -66.36 55.42 -24.59
CA GLN A 2 -64.95 55.04 -24.37
C GLN A 2 -64.72 53.89 -23.34
N THR A 3 -65.56 53.78 -22.31
CA THR A 3 -65.46 52.73 -21.27
C THR A 3 -65.90 51.33 -21.73
N SER A 4 -66.79 51.24 -22.73
CA SER A 4 -67.25 49.95 -23.28
C SER A 4 -66.21 49.32 -24.21
N ASN A 5 -65.46 50.14 -24.96
CA ASN A 5 -64.36 49.67 -25.80
C ASN A 5 -63.17 49.17 -24.97
N LEU A 6 -62.91 49.78 -23.81
CA LEU A 6 -61.86 49.32 -22.90
C LEU A 6 -62.16 47.95 -22.29
N ARG A 7 -63.41 47.69 -21.86
CA ARG A 7 -63.81 46.37 -21.33
C ARG A 7 -63.83 45.29 -22.40
N ALA A 8 -64.28 45.60 -23.62
CA ALA A 8 -64.23 44.67 -24.74
C ALA A 8 -62.78 44.32 -25.12
N ASN A 9 -61.87 45.31 -25.16
CA ASN A 9 -60.45 45.07 -25.40
C ASN A 9 -59.78 44.24 -24.29
N GLN A 10 -60.14 44.48 -23.02
CA GLN A 10 -59.68 43.64 -21.90
C GLN A 10 -60.19 42.20 -22.01
N GLY A 11 -61.45 42.01 -22.43
CA GLY A 11 -62.00 40.67 -22.70
C GLY A 11 -61.23 39.93 -23.79
N THR A 12 -61.03 40.56 -24.95
CA THR A 12 -60.26 39.98 -26.06
C THR A 12 -58.81 39.68 -25.66
N MET A 13 -58.18 40.55 -24.87
CA MET A 13 -56.81 40.34 -24.38
C MET A 13 -56.73 39.11 -23.46
N ASN A 14 -57.73 38.91 -22.60
CA ASN A 14 -57.81 37.73 -21.73
C ASN A 14 -58.02 36.45 -22.53
N ASP A 15 -58.89 36.47 -23.54
CA ASP A 15 -59.15 35.30 -24.41
C ASP A 15 -57.92 34.94 -25.25
N LEU A 16 -57.22 35.93 -25.81
CA LEU A 16 -55.96 35.71 -26.52
C LEU A 16 -54.89 35.13 -25.61
N THR A 17 -54.74 35.68 -24.40
CA THR A 17 -53.80 35.16 -23.39
C THR A 17 -54.12 33.72 -23.03
N ARG A 18 -55.41 33.37 -22.90
CA ARG A 18 -55.88 32.01 -22.64
C ARG A 18 -55.55 31.06 -23.80
N LEU A 19 -55.76 31.48 -25.05
CA LEU A 19 -55.44 30.69 -26.23
C LEU A 19 -53.94 30.45 -26.38
N ILE A 20 -53.11 31.46 -26.12
CA ILE A 20 -51.64 31.32 -26.11
C ILE A 20 -51.21 30.30 -25.06
N LYS A 21 -51.76 30.41 -23.84
CA LYS A 21 -51.47 29.45 -22.77
C LYS A 21 -51.87 28.03 -23.15
N LEU A 22 -53.06 27.84 -23.73
CA LEU A 22 -53.52 26.54 -24.22
C LEU A 22 -52.61 25.98 -25.31
N GLY A 23 -52.19 26.82 -26.27
CA GLY A 23 -51.26 26.43 -27.33
C GLY A 23 -49.90 25.98 -26.79
N ASN A 24 -49.33 26.73 -25.84
CA ASN A 24 -48.07 26.37 -25.19
C ASN A 24 -48.18 25.02 -24.46
N THR A 25 -49.27 24.79 -23.70
CA THR A 25 -49.50 23.48 -23.06
C THR A 25 -49.65 22.35 -24.07
N GLN A 26 -50.26 22.60 -25.23
CA GLN A 26 -50.33 21.58 -26.30
C GLN A 26 -48.94 21.27 -26.90
N LEU A 27 -48.09 22.29 -27.06
CA LEU A 27 -46.71 22.11 -27.51
C LEU A 27 -45.87 21.32 -26.49
N GLU A 28 -46.01 21.61 -25.19
CA GLU A 28 -45.37 20.84 -24.11
C GLU A 28 -45.81 19.37 -24.12
N ASN A 29 -47.11 19.11 -24.25
CA ASN A 29 -47.64 17.74 -24.36
C ASN A 29 -47.15 17.04 -25.63
N HIS A 30 -46.95 17.76 -26.73
CA HIS A 30 -46.40 17.20 -27.94
C HIS A 30 -44.91 16.86 -27.79
N PHE A 31 -44.14 17.72 -27.12
CA PHE A 31 -42.74 17.48 -26.77
C PHE A 31 -42.61 16.20 -25.92
N ASP A 32 -43.39 16.07 -24.85
CA ASP A 32 -43.45 14.86 -24.01
C ASP A 32 -43.73 13.61 -24.86
N LYS A 33 -44.76 13.66 -25.72
CA LYS A 33 -45.15 12.53 -26.58
C LYS A 33 -44.04 12.12 -27.56
N ILE A 34 -43.37 13.08 -28.18
CA ILE A 34 -42.23 12.80 -29.08
C ILE A 34 -41.10 12.12 -28.30
N LEU A 35 -40.71 12.72 -27.17
CA LEU A 35 -39.57 12.26 -26.40
C LEU A 35 -39.79 10.86 -25.79
N ARG A 36 -40.99 10.58 -25.28
CA ARG A 36 -41.37 9.24 -24.80
C ARG A 36 -41.39 8.20 -25.93
N GLY A 37 -41.79 8.60 -27.14
CA GLY A 37 -41.80 7.71 -28.30
C GLY A 37 -40.40 7.23 -28.70
N GLU A 38 -39.38 8.06 -28.53
CA GLU A 38 -37.97 7.73 -28.84
C GLU A 38 -37.18 7.20 -27.63
N THR A 39 -37.76 7.24 -26.43
CA THR A 39 -37.08 6.81 -25.20
C THR A 39 -37.53 5.40 -24.83
N PRO A 40 -36.70 4.37 -25.06
CA PRO A 40 -37.02 3.02 -24.62
C PRO A 40 -37.03 2.94 -23.09
N ARG A 41 -37.58 1.85 -22.54
CA ARG A 41 -37.62 1.62 -21.09
C ARG A 41 -36.22 1.58 -20.47
N SER A 42 -35.30 0.91 -21.14
CA SER A 42 -33.89 0.79 -20.74
C SER A 42 -33.03 0.37 -21.93
N LEU A 43 -31.75 0.67 -21.85
CA LEU A 43 -30.69 0.19 -22.71
C LEU A 43 -29.97 -0.98 -22.06
N GLU A 44 -29.43 -1.91 -22.84
CA GLU A 44 -28.48 -2.93 -22.37
C GLU A 44 -27.04 -2.45 -22.69
N PRO A 45 -26.30 -1.85 -21.73
CA PRO A 45 -25.04 -1.16 -22.03
C PRO A 45 -23.93 -2.11 -22.49
N LEU A 46 -23.94 -3.36 -22.02
CA LEU A 46 -22.93 -4.36 -22.38
C LEU A 46 -22.92 -4.65 -23.89
N HIS A 47 -24.06 -4.55 -24.57
CA HIS A 47 -24.12 -4.70 -26.02
C HIS A 47 -23.21 -3.70 -26.75
N TYR A 48 -23.15 -2.48 -26.25
CA TYR A 48 -22.40 -1.38 -26.87
C TYR A 48 -20.93 -1.43 -26.50
N ILE A 49 -20.63 -1.70 -25.23
CA ILE A 49 -19.25 -1.83 -24.74
C ILE A 49 -18.54 -3.00 -25.42
N THR A 50 -19.14 -4.20 -25.42
CA THR A 50 -18.48 -5.41 -25.93
C THR A 50 -18.29 -5.40 -27.45
N LYS A 51 -19.12 -4.63 -28.16
CA LYS A 51 -19.07 -4.52 -29.63
C LYS A 51 -18.39 -3.23 -30.12
N ASP A 52 -17.84 -2.43 -29.19
CA ASP A 52 -17.25 -1.13 -29.46
C ASP A 52 -18.15 -0.24 -30.34
N LYS A 53 -19.43 -0.14 -29.96
CA LYS A 53 -20.43 0.65 -30.67
C LYS A 53 -20.73 1.94 -29.92
N PRO A 54 -21.01 3.04 -30.63
CA PRO A 54 -21.47 4.28 -29.99
C PRO A 54 -22.82 4.05 -29.32
N PHE A 55 -23.00 4.69 -28.15
CA PHE A 55 -24.28 4.71 -27.46
C PHE A 55 -25.33 5.46 -28.28
N PRO A 56 -26.60 5.04 -28.25
CA PRO A 56 -27.62 5.59 -29.14
C PRO A 56 -28.03 7.01 -28.74
N VAL A 57 -28.14 7.87 -29.74
CA VAL A 57 -28.68 9.24 -29.66
C VAL A 57 -30.09 9.30 -30.28
N LEU A 58 -30.82 10.38 -30.01
CA LEU A 58 -32.13 10.63 -30.62
C LEU A 58 -31.99 10.81 -32.14
N SER A 59 -33.02 10.42 -32.89
CA SER A 59 -33.01 10.58 -34.34
C SER A 59 -33.08 12.06 -34.76
N GLN A 60 -32.42 12.41 -35.87
CA GLN A 60 -32.27 13.81 -36.31
C GLN A 60 -33.61 14.52 -36.59
N ASP A 61 -34.60 13.83 -37.15
CA ASP A 61 -35.96 14.39 -37.34
C ASP A 61 -36.59 14.80 -35.99
N LYS A 62 -36.37 14.00 -34.94
CA LYS A 62 -36.94 14.26 -33.63
C LYS A 62 -36.18 15.36 -32.90
N ILE A 63 -34.85 15.35 -32.97
CA ILE A 63 -34.01 16.44 -32.47
C ILE A 63 -34.47 17.78 -33.06
N ALA A 64 -34.64 17.88 -34.38
CA ALA A 64 -35.08 19.11 -35.04
C ALA A 64 -36.45 19.58 -34.52
N ARG A 65 -37.42 18.66 -34.36
CA ARG A 65 -38.76 18.99 -33.85
C ARG A 65 -38.73 19.41 -32.37
N LEU A 66 -37.98 18.70 -31.54
CA LEU A 66 -37.83 19.02 -30.11
C LEU A 66 -37.15 20.38 -29.93
N GLY A 67 -36.10 20.67 -30.70
CA GLY A 67 -35.41 21.96 -30.69
C GLY A 67 -36.29 23.13 -31.14
N LEU A 68 -37.12 22.93 -32.17
CA LEU A 68 -38.10 23.95 -32.60
C LEU A 68 -39.11 24.26 -31.49
N ILE A 69 -39.67 23.24 -30.84
CA ILE A 69 -40.59 23.43 -29.72
C ILE A 69 -39.89 24.14 -28.56
N TYR A 70 -38.67 23.72 -28.22
CA TYR A 70 -37.87 24.35 -27.17
C TYR A 70 -37.65 25.84 -27.46
N SER A 71 -37.18 26.19 -28.66
CA SER A 71 -36.90 27.59 -29.04
C SER A 71 -38.13 28.50 -28.91
N HIS A 72 -39.31 27.99 -29.24
CA HIS A 72 -40.56 28.72 -29.11
C HIS A 72 -41.01 28.87 -27.64
N VAL A 73 -40.87 27.81 -26.83
CA VAL A 73 -41.28 27.85 -25.42
C VAL A 73 -40.29 28.66 -24.59
N ALA A 74 -38.98 28.49 -24.80
CA ALA A 74 -37.92 29.18 -24.07
C ALA A 74 -37.91 30.70 -24.33
N GLY A 75 -38.28 31.16 -25.53
CA GLY A 75 -38.43 32.59 -25.85
C GLY A 75 -39.46 33.35 -24.98
N ASN A 76 -40.31 32.62 -24.25
CA ASN A 76 -41.30 33.19 -23.32
C ASN A 76 -40.83 33.25 -21.86
N TYR A 77 -39.64 32.74 -21.53
CA TYR A 77 -39.09 32.71 -20.16
C TYR A 77 -37.75 33.45 -20.09
N ALA A 78 -37.50 34.14 -18.98
CA ALA A 78 -36.24 34.86 -18.76
C ALA A 78 -35.03 33.93 -18.50
N ASN A 79 -35.28 32.68 -18.08
CA ASN A 79 -34.29 31.61 -17.92
C ASN A 79 -34.82 30.34 -18.62
N GLY A 80 -34.03 29.74 -19.53
CA GLY A 80 -34.42 28.56 -20.31
C GLY A 80 -34.68 27.31 -19.47
N PHE A 81 -33.98 27.11 -18.35
CA PHE A 81 -34.19 25.98 -17.43
C PHE A 81 -35.53 26.01 -16.68
N ASP A 82 -36.15 27.18 -16.51
CA ASP A 82 -37.50 27.28 -15.94
C ASP A 82 -38.58 26.87 -16.95
N SER A 83 -38.19 26.67 -18.22
CA SER A 83 -39.05 26.10 -19.24
C SER A 83 -39.53 24.71 -18.83
N SER A 84 -40.85 24.55 -18.87
CA SER A 84 -41.56 23.28 -18.64
C SER A 84 -40.98 22.11 -19.47
N VAL A 85 -40.55 22.37 -20.71
CA VAL A 85 -40.01 21.32 -21.60
C VAL A 85 -38.63 20.81 -21.20
N ALA A 86 -37.79 21.65 -20.57
CA ALA A 86 -36.50 21.21 -20.02
C ALA A 86 -36.70 20.24 -18.84
N LYS A 87 -37.70 20.51 -17.99
CA LYS A 87 -38.11 19.63 -16.88
C LYS A 87 -38.69 18.31 -17.40
N ILE A 88 -39.60 18.38 -18.38
CA ILE A 88 -40.15 17.19 -19.06
C ILE A 88 -39.04 16.32 -19.63
N TYR A 89 -38.01 16.93 -20.24
CA TYR A 89 -36.86 16.21 -20.77
C TYR A 89 -36.14 15.40 -19.70
N ALA A 90 -35.74 16.06 -18.60
CA ALA A 90 -35.05 15.40 -17.48
C ALA A 90 -35.93 14.30 -16.83
N ASP A 91 -37.23 14.54 -16.68
CA ASP A 91 -38.18 13.59 -16.08
C ASP A 91 -38.40 12.33 -16.93
N ILE A 92 -38.23 12.41 -18.25
CA ILE A 92 -38.31 11.24 -19.15
C ILE A 92 -36.96 10.55 -19.26
N ARG A 93 -35.90 11.31 -19.53
CA ARG A 93 -34.58 10.77 -19.85
C ARG A 93 -33.86 10.26 -18.62
N GLY A 94 -34.01 10.92 -17.46
CA GLY A 94 -33.35 10.52 -16.22
C GLY A 94 -33.68 9.09 -15.76
N PRO A 95 -34.98 8.69 -15.68
CA PRO A 95 -35.36 7.31 -15.38
C PRO A 95 -34.84 6.30 -16.40
N TYR A 96 -34.74 6.67 -17.68
CA TYR A 96 -34.15 5.81 -18.70
C TYR A 96 -32.66 5.57 -18.45
N LEU A 97 -31.88 6.61 -18.13
CA LEU A 97 -30.45 6.44 -17.82
C LEU A 97 -30.24 5.56 -16.59
N SER A 98 -31.00 5.79 -15.51
CA SER A 98 -30.86 5.02 -14.28
C SER A 98 -31.30 3.55 -14.46
N ALA A 99 -32.39 3.30 -15.17
CA ALA A 99 -32.85 1.94 -15.47
C ALA A 99 -31.85 1.16 -16.34
N SER A 100 -31.19 1.84 -17.28
CA SER A 100 -30.16 1.24 -18.15
C SER A 100 -28.91 0.80 -17.38
N LEU A 101 -28.65 1.43 -16.25
CA LEU A 101 -27.43 1.21 -15.45
C LEU A 101 -27.65 0.30 -14.23
N ALA A 102 -28.90 0.04 -13.84
CA ALA A 102 -29.26 -0.67 -12.62
C ALA A 102 -28.62 -2.07 -12.50
N ASN A 103 -28.57 -2.83 -13.59
CA ASN A 103 -27.97 -4.17 -13.58
C ASN A 103 -26.46 -4.14 -13.33
N LEU A 104 -25.75 -3.16 -13.88
CA LEU A 104 -24.31 -2.99 -13.70
C LEU A 104 -23.97 -2.48 -12.30
N ALA A 105 -24.81 -1.60 -11.74
CA ALA A 105 -24.71 -1.17 -10.35
C ALA A 105 -24.84 -2.38 -9.40
N ALA A 106 -25.87 -3.22 -9.60
CA ALA A 106 -26.07 -4.43 -8.81
C ALA A 106 -24.93 -5.46 -8.99
N ALA A 107 -24.43 -5.64 -10.22
CA ALA A 107 -23.30 -6.50 -10.51
C ALA A 107 -22.05 -6.06 -9.75
N SER A 108 -21.75 -4.76 -9.73
CA SER A 108 -20.58 -4.19 -9.03
C SER A 108 -20.58 -4.56 -7.53
N VAL A 109 -21.74 -4.49 -6.87
CA VAL A 109 -21.87 -4.88 -5.46
C VAL A 109 -21.73 -6.39 -5.26
N ASN A 110 -22.32 -7.19 -6.15
CA ASN A 110 -22.28 -8.64 -6.04
C ASN A 110 -20.88 -9.21 -6.31
N THR A 111 -20.14 -8.66 -7.28
CA THR A 111 -18.77 -9.10 -7.60
C THR A 111 -17.75 -8.70 -6.54
N ALA A 112 -18.09 -7.80 -5.60
CA ALA A 112 -17.23 -7.52 -4.46
C ALA A 112 -17.14 -8.72 -3.50
N LYS A 113 -18.20 -9.54 -3.42
CA LYS A 113 -18.24 -10.71 -2.54
C LYS A 113 -17.37 -11.84 -3.12
N LYS A 114 -16.22 -12.06 -2.49
CA LYS A 114 -15.29 -13.15 -2.85
C LYS A 114 -15.87 -14.51 -2.48
N LYS A 115 -15.45 -15.55 -3.22
CA LYS A 115 -15.78 -16.95 -2.91
C LYS A 115 -15.16 -17.40 -1.59
N ASN A 116 -13.89 -17.04 -1.37
CA ASN A 116 -13.22 -17.24 -0.08
C ASN A 116 -12.95 -15.88 0.58
N PRO A 117 -13.35 -15.68 1.85
CA PRO A 117 -13.12 -14.41 2.55
C PRO A 117 -11.64 -14.01 2.68
N GLY A 118 -10.73 -14.98 2.68
CA GLY A 118 -9.28 -14.75 2.84
C GLY A 118 -8.53 -14.38 1.56
N ASP A 119 -9.17 -14.46 0.39
CA ASP A 119 -8.48 -14.17 -0.88
C ASP A 119 -8.16 -12.66 -0.97
N ILE A 120 -6.97 -12.31 -1.43
CA ILE A 120 -6.59 -10.90 -1.66
C ILE A 120 -7.28 -10.42 -2.94
N TYR A 121 -7.88 -9.22 -2.90
CA TYR A 121 -8.50 -8.61 -4.06
C TYR A 121 -7.53 -8.52 -5.26
N GLN A 122 -8.02 -8.84 -6.45
CA GLN A 122 -7.27 -8.77 -7.71
C GLN A 122 -7.84 -7.66 -8.59
N ALA A 123 -6.97 -6.90 -9.25
CA ALA A 123 -7.39 -5.85 -10.17
C ALA A 123 -8.34 -6.40 -11.25
N GLY A 124 -9.39 -5.65 -11.57
CA GLY A 124 -10.42 -6.01 -12.54
C GLY A 124 -11.43 -7.05 -12.08
N ALA A 125 -11.33 -7.58 -10.85
CA ALA A 125 -12.29 -8.56 -10.35
C ALA A 125 -13.69 -7.96 -10.09
N ASN A 126 -13.76 -6.65 -9.84
CA ASN A 126 -15.02 -5.96 -9.58
C ASN A 126 -15.66 -5.33 -10.84
N GLY A 127 -16.99 -5.41 -10.95
CA GLY A 127 -17.76 -4.84 -12.06
C GLY A 127 -17.84 -3.30 -12.13
N ILE A 128 -17.27 -2.57 -11.17
CA ILE A 128 -17.31 -1.09 -11.14
C ILE A 128 -16.67 -0.45 -12.38
N GLY A 129 -15.65 -1.09 -12.96
CA GLY A 129 -15.02 -0.62 -14.21
C GLY A 129 -16.02 -0.61 -15.37
N THR A 130 -16.71 -1.73 -15.58
CA THR A 130 -17.73 -1.83 -16.63
C THR A 130 -18.93 -0.91 -16.37
N TYR A 131 -19.34 -0.77 -15.11
CA TYR A 131 -20.42 0.14 -14.73
C TYR A 131 -20.08 1.59 -15.07
N THR A 132 -18.88 2.04 -14.75
CA THR A 132 -18.44 3.41 -15.02
C THR A 132 -18.20 3.69 -16.50
N GLN A 133 -17.68 2.72 -17.26
CA GLN A 133 -17.58 2.80 -18.72
C GLN A 133 -18.97 2.96 -19.37
N ALA A 134 -19.97 2.21 -18.92
CA ALA A 134 -21.35 2.36 -19.38
C ALA A 134 -21.91 3.75 -19.05
N MET A 135 -21.69 4.22 -17.82
CA MET A 135 -22.14 5.53 -17.38
C MET A 135 -21.50 6.65 -18.21
N GLU A 136 -20.20 6.57 -18.49
CA GLU A 136 -19.50 7.55 -19.33
C GLU A 136 -20.12 7.65 -20.72
N GLY A 137 -20.27 6.50 -21.40
CA GLY A 137 -20.82 6.46 -22.76
C GLY A 137 -22.27 6.95 -22.84
N ILE A 138 -23.11 6.54 -21.88
CA ILE A 138 -24.51 6.98 -21.81
C ILE A 138 -24.60 8.48 -21.53
N PHE A 139 -23.80 9.03 -20.62
CA PHE A 139 -23.84 10.45 -20.29
C PHE A 139 -23.30 11.32 -21.42
N ILE A 140 -22.29 10.86 -22.16
CA ILE A 140 -21.80 11.56 -23.34
C ILE A 140 -22.87 11.59 -24.43
N ALA A 141 -23.51 10.46 -24.73
CA ALA A 141 -24.59 10.42 -25.72
C ALA A 141 -25.79 11.30 -25.30
N GLU A 142 -26.08 11.37 -24.00
CA GLU A 142 -27.11 12.25 -23.48
C GLU A 142 -26.73 13.73 -23.62
N TYR A 143 -25.47 14.08 -23.34
CA TYR A 143 -24.97 15.43 -23.55
C TYR A 143 -25.05 15.86 -25.03
N ASP A 144 -24.74 14.95 -25.96
CA ASP A 144 -24.86 15.23 -27.39
C ASP A 144 -26.33 15.50 -27.80
N ASN A 145 -27.29 14.77 -27.23
CA ASN A 145 -28.73 15.06 -27.42
C ASN A 145 -29.09 16.45 -26.87
N ILE A 146 -28.62 16.78 -25.67
CA ILE A 146 -28.90 18.06 -25.01
C ILE A 146 -28.34 19.22 -25.85
N CYS A 147 -27.10 19.12 -26.30
CA CYS A 147 -26.45 20.11 -27.15
C CYS A 147 -27.20 20.35 -28.46
N SER A 148 -27.89 19.33 -28.97
CA SER A 148 -28.61 19.39 -30.23
C SER A 148 -30.04 19.94 -30.11
N ILE A 149 -30.60 19.98 -28.89
CA ILE A 149 -31.99 20.39 -28.62
C ILE A 149 -32.05 21.75 -27.93
N PHE A 150 -31.14 22.03 -27.00
CA PHE A 150 -31.20 23.15 -26.07
C PHE A 150 -30.14 24.22 -26.36
N THR A 151 -30.36 25.42 -25.81
CA THR A 151 -29.41 26.53 -25.83
C THR A 151 -28.25 26.29 -24.87
N ARG A 152 -27.08 26.87 -25.19
CA ARG A 152 -25.82 26.62 -24.47
C ARG A 152 -25.88 26.91 -22.97
N GLU A 153 -26.63 27.93 -22.58
CA GLU A 153 -26.83 28.31 -21.18
C GLU A 153 -27.58 27.26 -20.35
N ASP A 154 -28.36 26.39 -21.01
CA ASP A 154 -29.17 25.37 -20.34
C ASP A 154 -28.55 23.97 -20.38
N TRP A 155 -27.47 23.76 -21.14
CA TRP A 155 -26.81 22.45 -21.28
C TRP A 155 -26.40 21.85 -19.93
N GLY A 156 -25.75 22.65 -19.10
CA GLY A 156 -25.26 22.23 -17.79
C GLY A 156 -26.39 21.84 -16.83
N PRO A 157 -27.32 22.76 -16.52
CA PRO A 157 -28.46 22.47 -15.64
C PRO A 157 -29.30 21.28 -16.09
N ILE A 158 -29.57 21.15 -17.39
CA ILE A 158 -30.38 20.03 -17.92
C ILE A 158 -29.61 18.71 -17.80
N LEU A 159 -28.31 18.68 -18.11
CA LEU A 159 -27.49 17.47 -17.96
C LEU A 159 -27.43 17.04 -16.49
N GLN A 160 -27.20 17.99 -15.56
CA GLN A 160 -27.18 17.70 -14.13
C GLN A 160 -28.51 17.09 -13.66
N ALA A 161 -29.64 17.71 -14.02
CA ALA A 161 -30.97 17.21 -13.67
C ALA A 161 -31.22 15.80 -14.24
N THR A 162 -30.85 15.57 -15.49
CA THR A 162 -31.06 14.29 -16.19
C THR A 162 -30.20 13.17 -15.60
N CYS A 163 -28.94 13.45 -15.26
CA CYS A 163 -28.02 12.45 -14.71
C CYS A 163 -28.17 12.22 -13.19
N GLN A 164 -28.91 13.08 -12.47
CA GLN A 164 -28.96 13.07 -11.00
C GLN A 164 -29.34 11.71 -10.40
N ALA A 165 -30.34 11.04 -10.96
CA ALA A 165 -30.80 9.74 -10.45
C ALA A 165 -29.71 8.65 -10.60
N ALA A 166 -29.04 8.59 -11.75
CA ALA A 166 -27.96 7.66 -12.01
C ALA A 166 -26.72 7.94 -11.15
N VAL A 167 -26.35 9.22 -10.94
CA VAL A 167 -25.26 9.61 -10.02
C VAL A 167 -25.60 9.27 -8.57
N THR A 168 -26.86 9.42 -8.17
CA THR A 168 -27.32 9.02 -6.82
C THR A 168 -27.17 7.52 -6.60
N GLU A 169 -27.50 6.72 -7.61
CA GLU A 169 -27.37 5.26 -7.58
C GLU A 169 -25.89 4.81 -7.58
N LEU A 170 -25.03 5.50 -8.32
CA LEU A 170 -23.57 5.33 -8.21
C LEU A 170 -23.10 5.61 -6.78
N ALA A 171 -23.53 6.72 -6.17
CA ALA A 171 -23.17 7.03 -4.79
C ALA A 171 -23.63 5.96 -3.79
N ARG A 172 -24.82 5.37 -3.99
CA ARG A 172 -25.29 4.22 -3.19
C ARG A 172 -24.39 3.01 -3.38
N THR A 173 -24.09 2.65 -4.63
CA THR A 173 -23.18 1.55 -5.00
C THR A 173 -21.82 1.72 -4.32
N LEU A 174 -21.20 2.90 -4.44
CA LEU A 174 -19.90 3.19 -3.83
C LEU A 174 -19.93 3.09 -2.31
N ARG A 175 -21.03 3.48 -1.64
CA ARG A 175 -21.16 3.29 -0.18
C ARG A 175 -21.23 1.82 0.22
N GLU A 176 -21.92 0.99 -0.56
CA GLU A 176 -22.01 -0.46 -0.30
C GLU A 176 -20.65 -1.14 -0.49
N LEU A 177 -19.93 -0.78 -1.56
CA LEU A 177 -18.56 -1.21 -1.77
C LEU A 177 -17.65 -0.77 -0.61
N ASN A 178 -17.78 0.48 -0.18
CA ASN A 178 -17.00 1.00 0.94
C ASN A 178 -17.24 0.23 2.25
N THR A 179 -18.50 -0.10 2.54
CA THR A 179 -18.87 -0.92 3.71
C THR A 179 -18.23 -2.30 3.64
N HIS A 180 -18.25 -2.92 2.47
CA HIS A 180 -17.58 -4.21 2.25
C HIS A 180 -16.07 -4.10 2.51
N ILE A 181 -15.41 -3.09 1.92
CA ILE A 181 -13.97 -2.88 2.08
C ILE A 181 -13.60 -2.64 3.54
N LYS A 182 -14.35 -1.81 4.26
CA LYS A 182 -14.10 -1.55 5.69
C LYS A 182 -14.16 -2.80 6.56
N SER A 183 -15.06 -3.73 6.24
CA SER A 183 -15.17 -4.99 6.98
C SER A 183 -14.05 -5.99 6.67
N HIS A 184 -13.33 -5.82 5.56
CA HIS A 184 -12.30 -6.74 5.08
C HIS A 184 -11.03 -5.98 4.64
N LEU A 185 -10.65 -4.98 5.42
CA LEU A 185 -9.66 -3.98 5.00
C LEU A 185 -8.29 -4.58 4.63
N THR A 186 -7.87 -5.64 5.32
CA THR A 186 -6.58 -6.31 5.09
C THR A 186 -6.49 -7.01 3.73
N THR A 187 -7.63 -7.42 3.17
CA THR A 187 -7.69 -8.14 1.89
C THR A 187 -8.26 -7.30 0.76
N ASP A 188 -9.10 -6.31 1.06
CA ASP A 188 -9.92 -5.58 0.08
C ASP A 188 -9.61 -4.08 0.00
N CYS A 189 -8.60 -3.56 0.73
CA CYS A 189 -8.16 -2.17 0.57
C CYS A 189 -7.73 -1.84 -0.88
N TYR A 190 -7.21 -2.82 -1.62
CA TYR A 190 -6.85 -2.70 -3.03
C TYR A 190 -8.04 -2.31 -3.92
N MET A 191 -9.24 -2.81 -3.58
CA MET A 191 -10.46 -2.43 -4.27
C MET A 191 -10.77 -0.93 -4.06
N ALA A 192 -10.47 -0.37 -2.89
CA ALA A 192 -10.63 1.08 -2.67
C ALA A 192 -9.68 1.91 -3.56
N TYR A 193 -8.46 1.42 -3.79
CA TYR A 193 -7.49 2.07 -4.68
C TYR A 193 -8.00 2.08 -6.12
N GLU A 194 -8.44 0.92 -6.62
CA GLU A 194 -8.98 0.78 -7.96
C GLU A 194 -10.25 1.61 -8.18
N VAL A 195 -11.23 1.53 -7.26
CA VAL A 195 -12.46 2.34 -7.32
C VAL A 195 -12.12 3.84 -7.33
N THR A 196 -11.12 4.25 -6.55
CA THR A 196 -10.65 5.65 -6.54
C THR A 196 -10.09 6.07 -7.89
N GLU A 197 -9.28 5.23 -8.55
CA GLU A 197 -8.76 5.51 -9.88
C GLU A 197 -9.88 5.59 -10.92
N ILE A 198 -10.72 4.56 -10.99
CA ILE A 198 -11.78 4.42 -11.99
C ILE A 198 -12.75 5.61 -11.92
N ILE A 199 -13.24 5.95 -10.74
CA ILE A 199 -14.23 7.04 -10.58
C ILE A 199 -13.59 8.41 -10.78
N SER A 200 -12.31 8.58 -10.40
CA SER A 200 -11.59 9.83 -10.70
C SER A 200 -11.35 9.97 -12.22
N GLY A 201 -11.08 8.86 -12.92
CA GLY A 201 -11.01 8.80 -14.38
C GLY A 201 -12.32 9.23 -15.04
N LEU A 202 -13.44 8.59 -14.65
CA LEU A 202 -14.79 8.94 -15.10
C LEU A 202 -15.08 10.44 -14.90
N SER A 203 -14.81 10.95 -13.69
CA SER A 203 -15.04 12.35 -13.37
C SER A 203 -14.22 13.29 -14.23
N ASN A 204 -12.96 12.98 -14.52
CA ASN A 204 -12.10 13.81 -15.35
C ASN A 204 -12.49 13.75 -16.83
N ASN A 205 -12.90 12.60 -17.34
CA ASN A 205 -13.31 12.45 -18.73
C ASN A 205 -14.62 13.19 -19.01
N LEU A 206 -15.61 13.05 -18.12
CA LEU A 206 -16.87 13.78 -18.23
C LEU A 206 -16.66 15.29 -18.11
N ASP A 207 -15.87 15.75 -17.13
CA ASP A 207 -15.54 17.17 -16.97
C ASP A 207 -14.90 17.77 -18.24
N LYS A 208 -13.98 17.04 -18.89
CA LYS A 208 -13.36 17.48 -20.15
C LYS A 208 -14.36 17.58 -21.32
N ARG A 209 -15.38 16.72 -21.35
CA ARG A 209 -16.35 16.63 -22.45
C ARG A 209 -17.55 17.53 -22.27
N THR A 210 -18.02 17.67 -21.03
CA THR A 210 -19.28 18.34 -20.70
C THR A 210 -19.10 19.58 -19.83
N GLY A 211 -17.98 19.71 -19.10
CA GLY A 211 -17.77 20.76 -18.10
C GLY A 211 -18.57 20.58 -16.82
N GLU A 212 -19.22 19.42 -16.64
CA GLU A 212 -20.25 19.20 -15.62
C GLU A 212 -20.02 17.93 -14.81
N LEU A 213 -20.82 17.73 -13.76
CA LEU A 213 -20.89 16.52 -12.90
C LEU A 213 -19.65 16.22 -12.03
N LYS A 214 -18.51 16.89 -12.24
CA LYS A 214 -17.28 16.72 -11.45
C LYS A 214 -17.52 16.82 -9.94
N GLY A 215 -18.27 17.82 -9.50
CA GLY A 215 -18.60 18.03 -8.10
C GLY A 215 -19.36 16.85 -7.49
N SER A 216 -20.43 16.41 -8.17
CA SER A 216 -21.29 15.31 -7.72
C SER A 216 -20.56 13.96 -7.69
N LEU A 217 -19.73 13.67 -8.70
CA LEU A 217 -18.92 12.45 -8.75
C LEU A 217 -17.81 12.44 -7.68
N SER A 218 -17.14 13.59 -7.47
CA SER A 218 -16.16 13.74 -6.39
C SER A 218 -16.80 13.56 -5.00
N ALA A 219 -18.00 14.11 -4.80
CA ALA A 219 -18.76 13.93 -3.56
C ALA A 219 -19.16 12.46 -3.32
N ALA A 220 -19.59 11.76 -4.39
CA ALA A 220 -19.93 10.34 -4.33
C ALA A 220 -18.71 9.45 -3.99
N LEU A 221 -17.53 9.78 -4.52
CA LEU A 221 -16.29 9.03 -4.30
C LEU A 221 -15.66 9.28 -2.92
N LYS A 222 -15.89 10.46 -2.32
CA LYS A 222 -15.23 10.89 -1.08
C LYS A 222 -15.16 9.82 0.02
N PRO A 223 -16.23 9.07 0.36
CA PRO A 223 -16.16 8.05 1.42
C PRO A 223 -15.20 6.88 1.14
N VAL A 224 -15.08 6.48 -0.13
CA VAL A 224 -14.14 5.42 -0.55
C VAL A 224 -12.72 5.96 -0.50
N ARG A 225 -12.49 7.18 -0.99
CA ARG A 225 -11.18 7.84 -0.95
C ARG A 225 -10.65 8.00 0.47
N GLU A 226 -11.50 8.36 1.43
CA GLU A 226 -11.10 8.46 2.85
C GLU A 226 -10.75 7.09 3.46
N THR A 227 -11.45 6.02 3.05
CA THR A 227 -11.13 4.64 3.48
C THR A 227 -9.81 4.18 2.85
N ALA A 228 -9.57 4.51 1.59
CA ALA A 228 -8.31 4.25 0.92
C ALA A 228 -7.14 4.94 1.65
N LYS A 229 -7.31 6.20 2.07
CA LYS A 229 -6.31 6.91 2.89
C LYS A 229 -6.06 6.23 4.25
N SER A 230 -7.12 5.96 5.02
CA SER A 230 -6.98 5.38 6.36
C SER A 230 -6.36 3.97 6.32
N SER A 231 -6.61 3.21 5.24
CA SER A 231 -6.08 1.86 5.06
C SER A 231 -4.56 1.77 5.20
N LEU A 232 -3.81 2.77 4.72
CA LEU A 232 -2.34 2.76 4.77
C LEU A 232 -1.83 2.70 6.22
N ALA A 233 -2.42 3.50 7.10
CA ALA A 233 -2.09 3.51 8.53
C ALA A 233 -2.61 2.25 9.24
N GLU A 234 -3.82 1.81 8.90
CA GLU A 234 -4.44 0.61 9.49
C GLU A 234 -3.66 -0.67 9.16
N LEU A 235 -3.07 -0.78 7.97
CA LEU A 235 -2.22 -1.91 7.58
C LEU A 235 -0.90 -1.96 8.38
N LEU A 236 -0.33 -0.81 8.72
CA LEU A 236 0.84 -0.71 9.60
C LEU A 236 0.50 -1.17 11.02
N GLU A 237 -0.61 -0.69 11.56
CA GLU A 237 -1.08 -1.07 12.90
C GLU A 237 -1.49 -2.55 12.96
N GLU A 238 -2.10 -3.09 11.91
CA GLU A 238 -2.37 -4.52 11.80
C GLU A 238 -1.09 -5.35 11.81
N THR A 239 -0.02 -4.87 11.16
CA THR A 239 1.28 -5.57 11.19
C THR A 239 1.81 -5.66 12.61
N LYS A 240 1.78 -4.56 13.37
CA LYS A 240 2.16 -4.55 14.80
C LYS A 240 1.29 -5.48 15.62
N ARG A 241 -0.03 -5.42 15.42
CA ARG A 241 -1.02 -6.23 16.15
C ARG A 241 -0.82 -7.72 15.91
N LYS A 242 -0.65 -8.15 14.65
CA LYS A 242 -0.34 -9.55 14.29
C LYS A 242 0.93 -10.04 14.99
N ILE A 243 2.00 -9.25 14.99
CA ILE A 243 3.27 -9.60 15.66
C ILE A 243 3.09 -9.68 17.18
N GLY A 244 2.40 -8.68 17.76
CA GLY A 244 2.09 -8.64 19.19
C GLY A 244 1.33 -9.88 19.67
N ASN A 245 0.43 -10.41 18.84
CA ASN A 245 -0.39 -11.58 19.11
C ASN A 245 0.33 -12.92 18.89
N LEU A 246 1.55 -12.95 18.33
CA LEU A 246 2.30 -14.20 18.16
C LEU A 246 2.55 -14.84 19.53
N GLN A 247 2.19 -16.11 19.69
CA GLN A 247 2.45 -16.84 20.94
C GLN A 247 3.83 -17.50 20.94
N THR A 248 4.31 -17.90 19.75
CA THR A 248 5.58 -18.58 19.56
C THR A 248 6.32 -18.01 18.36
N LEU A 249 7.64 -18.15 18.35
CA LEU A 249 8.51 -17.90 17.21
C LEU A 249 9.33 -19.17 16.91
N PRO A 250 9.86 -19.33 15.69
CA PRO A 250 10.72 -20.46 15.36
C PRO A 250 11.90 -20.57 16.33
N THR A 251 12.04 -21.73 16.97
CA THR A 251 13.06 -21.96 18.00
C THR A 251 14.46 -22.21 17.43
N ASP A 252 14.53 -22.45 16.13
CA ASP A 252 15.75 -22.65 15.33
C ASP A 252 16.26 -21.35 14.68
N GLY A 253 15.51 -20.26 14.79
CA GLY A 253 15.86 -18.96 14.23
C GLY A 253 15.38 -18.74 12.79
N ALA A 254 14.52 -19.61 12.24
CA ALA A 254 13.91 -19.37 10.94
C ALA A 254 13.07 -18.08 10.94
N ALA A 255 12.97 -17.41 9.78
CA ALA A 255 12.13 -16.22 9.63
C ALA A 255 10.64 -16.55 9.86
N SER A 256 9.91 -15.63 10.49
CA SER A 256 8.47 -15.80 10.69
C SER A 256 7.70 -15.63 9.37
N PRO A 257 6.65 -16.43 9.09
CA PRO A 257 5.83 -16.29 7.88
C PRO A 257 5.29 -14.89 7.65
N ILE A 258 5.05 -14.13 8.73
CA ILE A 258 4.57 -12.75 8.66
C ILE A 258 5.52 -11.81 7.89
N VAL A 259 6.82 -12.14 7.82
CA VAL A 259 7.80 -11.39 7.03
C VAL A 259 7.45 -11.50 5.54
N ALA A 260 7.27 -12.73 5.06
CA ALA A 260 6.89 -12.99 3.67
C ALA A 260 5.50 -12.42 3.35
N GLU A 261 4.51 -12.60 4.24
CA GLU A 261 3.16 -12.02 4.06
C GLU A 261 3.20 -10.49 3.93
N THR A 262 4.00 -9.82 4.76
CA THR A 262 4.12 -8.36 4.74
C THR A 262 4.77 -7.87 3.45
N MET A 263 5.82 -8.56 2.99
CA MET A 263 6.50 -8.22 1.73
C MET A 263 5.63 -8.50 0.50
N GLN A 264 4.89 -9.61 0.50
CA GLN A 264 3.92 -9.93 -0.57
C GLN A 264 2.82 -8.87 -0.64
N ARG A 265 2.35 -8.36 0.51
CA ARG A 265 1.38 -7.26 0.57
C ARG A 265 1.92 -5.99 -0.06
N LEU A 266 3.16 -5.61 0.27
CA LEU A 266 3.83 -4.45 -0.36
C LEU A 266 4.00 -4.63 -1.86
N ASN A 267 4.38 -5.83 -2.31
CA ASN A 267 4.49 -6.12 -3.74
C ASN A 267 3.13 -6.01 -4.45
N SER A 268 2.07 -6.54 -3.85
CA SER A 268 0.71 -6.44 -4.40
C SER A 268 0.23 -4.98 -4.50
N MET A 269 0.70 -4.09 -3.62
CA MET A 269 0.40 -2.66 -3.71
C MET A 269 1.04 -1.99 -4.95
N VAL A 270 2.13 -2.54 -5.49
CA VAL A 270 2.77 -1.98 -6.70
C VAL A 270 1.85 -2.06 -7.92
N GLU A 271 0.99 -3.07 -8.01
CA GLU A 271 -0.04 -3.16 -9.07
C GLU A 271 -1.01 -1.97 -9.04
N PHE A 272 -1.20 -1.36 -7.87
CA PHE A 272 -2.07 -0.20 -7.63
C PHE A 272 -1.26 1.09 -7.42
N LEU A 273 -0.02 1.15 -7.91
CA LEU A 273 0.89 2.27 -7.64
C LEU A 273 0.31 3.62 -8.07
N ARG A 274 -0.38 3.69 -9.22
CA ARG A 274 -0.97 4.94 -9.71
C ARG A 274 -2.03 5.53 -8.77
N PRO A 275 -3.08 4.79 -8.37
CA PRO A 275 -4.04 5.29 -7.38
C PRO A 275 -3.39 5.56 -6.01
N ILE A 276 -2.48 4.68 -5.57
CA ILE A 276 -1.80 4.86 -4.28
C ILE A 276 -0.94 6.13 -4.27
N SER A 277 -0.20 6.41 -5.34
CA SER A 277 0.58 7.65 -5.49
C SER A 277 -0.32 8.89 -5.38
N SER A 278 -1.49 8.88 -6.01
CA SER A 278 -2.45 9.99 -5.89
C SER A 278 -2.97 10.15 -4.45
N ILE A 279 -3.28 9.03 -3.78
CA ILE A 279 -3.69 9.02 -2.37
C ILE A 279 -2.58 9.55 -1.48
N MET A 280 -1.34 9.12 -1.68
CA MET A 280 -0.18 9.52 -0.89
C MET A 280 0.14 11.00 -1.06
N ILE A 281 0.08 11.54 -2.28
CA ILE A 281 0.20 12.98 -2.51
C ILE A 281 -0.86 13.74 -1.71
N SER A 282 -2.11 13.24 -1.68
CA SER A 282 -3.19 13.87 -0.92
C SER A 282 -3.06 13.73 0.61
N LEU A 283 -2.29 12.74 1.06
CA LEU A 283 -2.06 12.46 2.48
C LEU A 283 -0.85 13.25 3.02
N GLY A 284 0.13 13.52 2.15
CA GLY A 284 1.41 14.12 2.52
C GLY A 284 2.39 13.11 3.09
N ASP A 285 3.66 13.50 3.14
CA ASP A 285 4.74 12.67 3.70
C ASP A 285 4.49 12.35 5.18
N GLY A 286 4.60 11.07 5.55
CA GLY A 286 4.37 10.60 6.91
C GLY A 286 2.92 10.65 7.39
N GLY A 287 1.96 11.04 6.56
CA GLY A 287 0.53 11.11 6.95
C GLY A 287 -0.11 9.74 7.22
N TRP A 288 0.59 8.63 6.90
CA TRP A 288 0.23 7.26 7.26
C TRP A 288 0.72 6.83 8.66
N LYS A 289 1.51 7.66 9.34
CA LYS A 289 2.05 7.32 10.67
C LYS A 289 0.97 7.46 11.76
N PRO A 290 0.98 6.60 12.79
CA PRO A 290 0.04 6.67 13.89
C PRO A 290 0.11 8.04 14.58
N GLY A 291 -1.03 8.69 14.79
CA GLY A 291 -1.09 10.03 15.39
C GLY A 291 -0.90 11.20 14.42
N ALA A 292 -0.60 10.98 13.13
CA ALA A 292 -0.54 12.06 12.13
C ALA A 292 -1.89 12.82 12.03
N ALA A 293 -3.01 12.12 12.18
CA ALA A 293 -4.35 12.71 12.23
C ALA A 293 -4.61 13.57 13.49
N ALA A 294 -3.83 13.39 14.57
CA ALA A 294 -3.94 14.20 15.79
C ALA A 294 -3.25 15.56 15.64
N ASN A 295 -2.20 15.65 14.83
CA ASN A 295 -1.53 16.92 14.50
C ASN A 295 -2.24 17.71 13.37
N GLY A 296 -3.21 17.10 12.68
CA GLY A 296 -4.01 17.72 11.62
C GLY A 296 -5.39 18.23 12.04
N ARG A 297 -5.77 18.12 13.33
CA ARG A 297 -7.01 18.70 13.86
C ARG A 297 -6.75 20.00 14.61
N THR A 298 -6.35 21.04 13.89
CA THR A 298 -6.74 22.39 14.28
C THR A 298 -8.06 22.71 13.58
N THR A 299 -9.13 22.67 14.36
CA THR A 299 -10.36 23.43 14.07
C THR A 299 -9.98 24.85 13.66
N GLU A 300 -10.43 25.29 12.48
CA GLU A 300 -10.42 26.69 12.01
C GLU A 300 -9.04 27.34 11.73
N GLY A 301 -8.01 26.56 11.40
CA GLY A 301 -6.72 27.09 10.92
C GLY A 301 -6.44 26.66 9.50
N ILE A 302 -6.12 27.63 8.63
CA ILE A 302 -5.62 27.46 7.26
C ILE A 302 -4.60 26.29 7.20
N PRO A 303 -4.70 25.34 6.25
CA PRO A 303 -3.73 24.25 6.13
C PRO A 303 -2.32 24.81 6.05
N SER A 304 -1.43 24.39 6.96
CA SER A 304 -0.03 24.78 6.91
C SER A 304 0.58 24.31 5.58
N LEU A 305 1.00 25.27 4.76
CA LEU A 305 1.74 25.09 3.50
C LEU A 305 3.01 24.23 3.65
N ALA A 306 3.47 23.94 4.87
CA ALA A 306 4.58 23.02 5.12
C ALA A 306 4.23 21.53 4.91
N SER A 307 2.95 21.19 4.68
CA SER A 307 2.50 19.80 4.46
C SER A 307 2.05 19.52 3.01
N PHE A 308 2.02 20.54 2.17
CA PHE A 308 1.68 20.43 0.74
C PHE A 308 2.98 20.59 -0.05
N ASP A 309 3.74 19.50 -0.15
CA ASP A 309 4.95 19.47 -0.97
C ASP A 309 4.51 19.44 -2.45
N VAL A 310 4.32 20.64 -3.02
CA VAL A 310 3.99 20.87 -4.44
C VAL A 310 5.21 20.45 -5.26
N GLY A 311 5.36 19.14 -5.45
CA GLY A 311 6.53 18.52 -6.08
C GLY A 311 6.81 17.08 -5.63
N ALA A 312 6.15 16.58 -4.58
CA ALA A 312 6.37 15.21 -4.11
C ALA A 312 5.95 14.19 -5.17
N ASP A 313 6.92 13.42 -5.67
CA ASP A 313 6.64 12.24 -6.50
C ASP A 313 5.87 11.23 -5.64
N GLY A 314 4.66 10.87 -6.06
CA GLY A 314 3.86 9.87 -5.35
C GLY A 314 4.52 8.49 -5.30
N LYS A 315 5.47 8.20 -6.19
CA LYS A 315 6.33 7.00 -6.09
C LYS A 315 7.34 7.12 -4.96
N ASP A 316 7.90 8.30 -4.73
CA ASP A 316 8.82 8.54 -3.62
C ASP A 316 8.11 8.41 -2.27
N LEU A 317 6.89 8.92 -2.15
CA LEU A 317 6.06 8.73 -0.96
C LEU A 317 5.75 7.24 -0.72
N PHE A 318 5.48 6.48 -1.79
CA PHE A 318 5.27 5.04 -1.69
C PHE A 318 6.53 4.29 -1.25
N ALA A 319 7.70 4.67 -1.76
CA ALA A 319 8.98 4.13 -1.32
C ALA A 319 9.19 4.38 0.19
N LYS A 320 8.93 5.60 0.68
CA LYS A 320 8.99 5.92 2.13
C LYS A 320 8.01 5.08 2.95
N TYR A 321 6.78 4.89 2.47
CA TYR A 321 5.80 4.01 3.12
C TYR A 321 6.29 2.56 3.23
N CYS A 322 6.90 2.03 2.17
CA CYS A 322 7.49 0.69 2.19
C CYS A 322 8.60 0.58 3.24
N LEU A 323 9.50 1.57 3.32
CA LEU A 323 10.58 1.60 4.31
C LEU A 323 10.04 1.69 5.74
N ASP A 324 9.04 2.55 5.99
CA ASP A 324 8.37 2.63 7.29
C ASP A 324 7.68 1.30 7.65
N THR A 325 7.09 0.60 6.67
CA THR A 325 6.47 -0.72 6.89
C THR A 325 7.51 -1.77 7.28
N ILE A 326 8.64 -1.81 6.58
CA ILE A 326 9.77 -2.70 6.87
C ILE A 326 10.35 -2.40 8.26
N GLU A 327 10.51 -1.14 8.61
CA GLU A 327 11.00 -0.73 9.92
C GLU A 327 10.04 -1.13 11.04
N VAL A 328 8.74 -0.92 10.85
CA VAL A 328 7.70 -1.36 11.80
C VAL A 328 7.70 -2.89 11.96
N LEU A 329 7.84 -3.63 10.86
CA LEU A 329 7.93 -5.10 10.87
C LEU A 329 9.14 -5.56 11.68
N LEU A 330 10.35 -5.09 11.35
CA LEU A 330 11.59 -5.53 11.99
C LEU A 330 11.68 -5.08 13.46
N SER A 331 11.28 -3.86 13.77
CA SER A 331 11.27 -3.35 15.15
C SER A 331 10.29 -4.12 16.04
N SER A 332 9.09 -4.41 15.54
CA SER A 332 8.09 -5.20 16.28
C SER A 332 8.54 -6.65 16.45
N LEU A 333 9.16 -7.25 15.42
CA LEU A 333 9.72 -8.59 15.49
C LEU A 333 10.89 -8.66 16.48
N ASP A 334 11.80 -7.69 16.52
CA ASP A 334 12.90 -7.63 17.51
C ASP A 334 12.35 -7.57 18.94
N GLN A 335 11.38 -6.69 19.20
CA GLN A 335 10.74 -6.59 20.51
C GLN A 335 10.09 -7.91 20.92
N LYS A 336 9.34 -8.54 20.02
CA LYS A 336 8.66 -9.80 20.30
C LYS A 336 9.65 -10.96 20.50
N ALA A 337 10.69 -11.02 19.67
CA ALA A 337 11.71 -12.05 19.72
C ALA A 337 12.55 -11.96 21.00
N ARG A 338 12.80 -10.77 21.55
CA ARG A 338 13.46 -10.63 22.87
C ARG A 338 12.64 -11.22 24.03
N VAL A 339 11.32 -11.23 23.91
CA VAL A 339 10.43 -11.80 24.93
C VAL A 339 10.36 -13.32 24.80
N LEU A 340 10.28 -13.83 23.56
CA LEU A 340 10.04 -15.25 23.30
C LEU A 340 11.32 -16.09 23.14
N LEU A 341 12.40 -15.51 22.61
CA LEU A 341 13.67 -16.19 22.38
C LEU A 341 14.66 -15.84 23.48
N ARG A 342 15.18 -16.86 24.15
CA ARG A 342 16.04 -16.69 25.34
C ARG A 342 17.51 -16.40 25.02
N SER A 343 17.99 -16.80 23.84
CA SER A 343 19.40 -16.66 23.44
C SER A 343 19.59 -15.46 22.53
N LYS A 344 20.58 -14.61 22.84
CA LYS A 344 20.98 -13.49 21.97
C LYS A 344 21.47 -13.96 20.59
N SER A 345 22.18 -15.08 20.54
CA SER A 345 22.63 -15.64 19.26
C SER A 345 21.46 -16.12 18.42
N LEU A 346 20.47 -16.75 19.03
CA LEU A 346 19.24 -17.17 18.35
C LEU A 346 18.44 -15.96 17.83
N LEU A 347 18.35 -14.89 18.63
CA LEU A 347 17.75 -13.61 18.21
C LEU A 347 18.48 -13.01 17.01
N GLY A 348 19.82 -13.04 17.00
CA GLY A 348 20.63 -12.60 15.87
C GLY A 348 20.35 -13.39 14.59
N VAL A 349 20.23 -14.72 14.68
CA VAL A 349 19.85 -15.57 13.53
C VAL A 349 18.47 -15.21 13.01
N PHE A 350 17.48 -15.14 13.91
CA PHE A 350 16.10 -14.81 13.56
C PHE A 350 15.98 -13.48 12.79
N LEU A 351 16.66 -12.44 13.27
CA LEU A 351 16.65 -11.13 12.61
C LEU A 351 17.41 -11.16 11.28
N ALA A 352 18.57 -11.84 11.20
CA ALA A 352 19.34 -11.92 9.97
C ALA A 352 18.58 -12.65 8.85
N ASN A 353 17.93 -13.78 9.16
CA ASN A 353 17.07 -14.49 8.19
C ASN A 353 15.90 -13.59 7.75
N SER A 354 15.26 -12.88 8.68
CA SER A 354 14.17 -11.95 8.35
C SER A 354 14.63 -10.85 7.38
N VAL A 355 15.82 -10.28 7.60
CA VAL A 355 16.41 -9.27 6.71
C VAL A 355 16.72 -9.84 5.32
N VAL A 356 17.26 -11.06 5.24
CA VAL A 356 17.56 -11.71 3.96
C VAL A 356 16.30 -12.00 3.16
N VAL A 357 15.24 -12.49 3.81
CA VAL A 357 13.93 -12.70 3.15
C VAL A 357 13.40 -11.37 2.58
N ILE A 358 13.50 -10.28 3.33
CA ILE A 358 13.08 -8.94 2.87
C ILE A 358 13.91 -8.49 1.67
N ASP A 359 15.25 -8.53 1.77
CA ASP A 359 16.17 -8.11 0.70
C ASP A 359 15.96 -8.92 -0.58
N HIS A 360 15.83 -10.25 -0.47
CA HIS A 360 15.56 -11.12 -1.62
C HIS A 360 14.21 -10.80 -2.26
N THR A 361 13.17 -10.59 -1.45
CA THR A 361 11.83 -10.25 -1.98
C THR A 361 11.85 -8.89 -2.70
N ILE A 362 12.56 -7.89 -2.17
CA ILE A 362 12.71 -6.59 -2.84
C ILE A 362 13.42 -6.75 -4.19
N ARG A 363 14.56 -7.45 -4.22
CA ARG A 363 15.37 -7.62 -5.45
C ARG A 363 14.67 -8.45 -6.53
N SER A 364 13.81 -9.39 -6.13
CA SER A 364 13.10 -10.29 -7.04
C SER A 364 11.75 -9.75 -7.52
N SER A 365 11.36 -8.53 -7.13
CA SER A 365 10.04 -7.97 -7.41
C SER A 365 10.10 -6.55 -7.96
N GLU A 366 8.94 -6.02 -8.36
CA GLU A 366 8.77 -4.64 -8.84
C GLU A 366 9.04 -3.58 -7.74
N LEU A 367 9.24 -4.01 -6.48
CA LEU A 367 9.74 -3.14 -5.42
C LEU A 367 11.21 -2.76 -5.60
N GLY A 368 12.00 -3.57 -6.31
CA GLY A 368 13.44 -3.36 -6.49
C GLY A 368 13.76 -1.97 -7.06
N PRO A 369 13.23 -1.60 -8.23
CA PRO A 369 13.45 -0.28 -8.82
C PRO A 369 12.94 0.89 -7.96
N LEU A 370 11.92 0.67 -7.12
CA LEU A 370 11.33 1.70 -6.26
C LEU A 370 12.18 1.97 -5.00
N LEU A 371 12.87 0.95 -4.50
CA LEU A 371 13.63 1.00 -3.26
C LEU A 371 15.15 1.03 -3.47
N ASP A 372 15.60 1.01 -4.72
CA ASP A 372 17.02 1.04 -5.05
C ASP A 372 17.72 2.28 -4.45
N GLY A 373 18.90 2.07 -3.87
CA GLY A 373 19.65 3.10 -3.16
C GLY A 373 19.03 3.61 -1.84
N ARG A 374 17.96 2.99 -1.32
CA ARG A 374 17.28 3.41 -0.07
C ARG A 374 17.26 2.32 1.02
N LEU A 375 18.08 1.30 0.89
CA LEU A 375 18.10 0.12 1.76
C LEU A 375 19.12 0.21 2.91
N ASP A 376 19.70 1.39 3.17
CA ASP A 376 20.66 1.59 4.27
C ASP A 376 20.12 1.16 5.64
N SER A 377 18.80 1.26 5.85
CA SER A 377 18.15 0.78 7.08
C SER A 377 18.22 -0.74 7.22
N LEU A 378 18.09 -1.51 6.13
CA LEU A 378 18.26 -2.96 6.17
C LEU A 378 19.68 -3.35 6.53
N ASP A 379 20.68 -2.60 6.06
CA ASP A 379 22.07 -2.83 6.44
C ASP A 379 22.33 -2.56 7.93
N GLN A 380 21.64 -1.58 8.53
CA GLN A 380 21.69 -1.36 9.98
C GLN A 380 21.11 -2.55 10.75
N TRP A 381 19.99 -3.11 10.28
CA TRP A 381 19.39 -4.31 10.86
C TRP A 381 20.29 -5.54 10.71
N ARG A 382 20.94 -5.71 9.54
CA ARG A 382 21.93 -6.77 9.30
C ARG A 382 23.10 -6.66 10.29
N LYS A 383 23.68 -5.47 10.44
CA LYS A 383 24.77 -5.20 11.41
C LYS A 383 24.33 -5.48 12.85
N LYS A 384 23.12 -5.06 13.23
CA LYS A 384 22.55 -5.32 14.57
C LYS A 384 22.42 -6.82 14.83
N ALA A 385 21.89 -7.58 13.87
CA ALA A 385 21.76 -9.03 13.95
C ALA A 385 23.13 -9.72 14.12
N THR A 386 24.14 -9.29 13.35
CA THR A 386 25.53 -9.75 13.48
C THR A 386 26.14 -9.47 14.85
N VAL A 387 25.94 -8.28 15.40
CA VAL A 387 26.43 -7.94 16.74
C VAL A 387 25.78 -8.83 17.80
N MET A 388 24.47 -9.05 17.72
CA MET A 388 23.75 -9.96 18.64
C MET A 388 24.27 -11.40 18.53
N TYR A 389 24.48 -11.86 17.30
CA TYR A 389 24.96 -13.21 17.04
C TYR A 389 26.36 -13.45 17.61
N THR A 390 27.27 -12.51 17.33
CA THR A 390 28.68 -12.61 17.68
C THR A 390 29.03 -12.13 19.10
N ASP A 391 28.05 -11.74 19.93
CA ASP A 391 28.27 -11.40 21.35
C ASP A 391 28.97 -12.56 22.09
N ILE A 392 28.61 -13.80 21.76
CA ILE A 392 29.22 -15.01 22.35
C ILE A 392 30.72 -15.14 22.04
N CYS A 393 31.19 -14.60 20.91
CA CYS A 393 32.62 -14.60 20.59
C CYS A 393 33.41 -13.72 21.56
N ARG A 394 32.82 -12.65 22.09
CA ARG A 394 33.47 -11.82 23.10
C ARG A 394 33.73 -12.65 24.36
N ASP A 395 32.73 -13.40 24.81
CA ASP A 395 32.81 -14.20 26.04
C ASP A 395 33.84 -15.33 25.88
N ILE A 396 33.86 -15.99 24.72
CA ILE A 396 34.86 -17.02 24.38
C ILE A 396 36.28 -16.42 24.30
N SER A 397 36.42 -15.22 23.74
CA SER A 397 37.73 -14.56 23.57
C SER A 397 38.43 -14.27 24.90
N VAL A 398 37.67 -14.11 26.00
CA VAL A 398 38.24 -13.89 27.34
C VAL A 398 39.20 -15.00 27.76
N TYR A 399 38.90 -16.25 27.39
CA TYR A 399 39.76 -17.39 27.68
C TYR A 399 41.08 -17.39 26.90
N LEU A 400 41.14 -16.64 25.80
CA LEU A 400 42.30 -16.55 24.91
C LEU A 400 43.18 -15.32 25.21
N PHE A 401 42.71 -14.37 26.01
CA PHE A 401 43.54 -13.23 26.40
C PHE A 401 44.61 -13.64 27.42
N ASP A 402 45.83 -13.19 27.16
CA ASP A 402 46.95 -13.40 28.07
C ASP A 402 46.88 -12.41 29.25
N THR A 403 46.60 -12.93 30.43
CA THR A 403 46.57 -12.18 31.70
C THR A 403 47.77 -12.53 32.58
N ILE A 404 48.63 -13.46 32.13
CA ILE A 404 49.76 -13.95 32.92
C ILE A 404 50.96 -13.08 32.59
N HIS A 405 51.29 -12.19 33.53
CA HIS A 405 52.52 -11.41 33.47
C HIS A 405 53.68 -12.35 33.81
N THR A 406 54.28 -12.98 32.81
CA THR A 406 55.49 -13.77 33.00
C THR A 406 56.56 -12.86 33.60
N ASN A 407 57.18 -13.27 34.71
CA ASN A 407 58.18 -12.48 35.44
C ASN A 407 59.24 -11.91 34.47
N ARG A 408 59.25 -10.58 34.38
CA ARG A 408 60.24 -9.80 33.63
C ARG A 408 61.63 -10.04 34.22
N THR A 409 62.44 -10.85 33.56
CA THR A 409 63.92 -10.72 33.65
C THR A 409 64.59 -10.43 32.32
N LYS A 410 63.87 -10.46 31.18
CA LYS A 410 64.32 -9.82 29.93
C LYS A 410 63.12 -9.22 29.20
N ARG A 411 63.11 -7.90 29.07
CA ARG A 411 62.16 -7.17 28.23
C ARG A 411 62.63 -7.34 26.77
N PRO A 412 61.90 -8.01 25.87
CA PRO A 412 62.17 -7.84 24.45
C PRO A 412 61.72 -6.42 24.08
N THR A 413 62.50 -5.77 23.23
CA THR A 413 62.12 -4.56 22.51
C THR A 413 60.77 -4.77 21.82
N SER A 414 59.89 -3.79 21.92
CA SER A 414 58.57 -3.77 21.28
C SER A 414 58.71 -4.07 19.79
N GLY A 415 58.29 -5.27 19.38
CA GLY A 415 58.31 -5.71 17.98
C GLY A 415 58.47 -7.22 17.75
N HIS A 416 58.96 -8.00 18.74
CA HIS A 416 59.29 -9.43 18.55
C HIS A 416 58.76 -10.33 19.68
N ALA A 417 57.44 -10.31 19.95
CA ALA A 417 56.79 -11.23 20.89
C ALA A 417 56.16 -12.47 20.22
N ASP A 418 56.34 -12.61 18.91
CA ASP A 418 55.70 -13.64 18.06
C ASP A 418 56.58 -14.89 17.82
N SER A 419 57.74 -14.99 18.46
CA SER A 419 58.68 -16.11 18.25
C SER A 419 59.19 -16.76 19.55
N ALA A 420 58.44 -16.62 20.65
CA ALA A 420 58.75 -17.37 21.85
C ALA A 420 58.30 -18.83 21.66
N ASP A 421 59.25 -19.74 21.49
CA ASP A 421 59.03 -21.20 21.46
C ASP A 421 58.17 -21.61 22.66
N SER A 422 57.01 -22.23 22.42
CA SER A 422 56.04 -22.60 23.47
C SER A 422 56.71 -23.39 24.60
N ALA A 423 57.66 -24.27 24.26
CA ALA A 423 58.41 -25.05 25.24
C ALA A 423 59.18 -24.16 26.22
N SER A 424 59.74 -23.04 25.74
CA SER A 424 60.48 -22.07 26.56
C SER A 424 59.55 -21.29 27.50
N VAL A 425 58.39 -20.86 27.00
CA VAL A 425 57.39 -20.12 27.78
C VAL A 425 56.81 -21.01 28.87
N VAL A 426 56.40 -22.23 28.52
CA VAL A 426 55.81 -23.20 29.46
C VAL A 426 56.80 -23.61 30.55
N LYS A 427 58.10 -23.76 30.24
CA LYS A 427 59.14 -24.02 31.26
C LYS A 427 59.26 -22.87 32.28
N GLY A 428 59.08 -21.63 31.84
CA GLY A 428 59.13 -20.43 32.70
C GLY A 428 57.92 -20.22 33.61
N LEU A 429 56.82 -20.96 33.40
CA LEU A 429 55.62 -20.87 34.24
C LEU A 429 55.76 -21.68 35.54
N ASN A 430 55.29 -21.10 36.65
CA ASN A 430 55.10 -21.84 37.90
C ASN A 430 53.91 -22.83 37.78
N SER A 431 53.75 -23.73 38.76
CA SER A 431 52.68 -24.73 38.73
C SER A 431 51.27 -24.10 38.64
N LYS A 432 51.04 -23.01 39.36
CA LYS A 432 49.74 -22.33 39.41
C LYS A 432 49.37 -21.73 38.05
N ASP A 433 50.34 -21.12 37.35
CA ASP A 433 50.12 -20.53 36.05
C ASP A 433 49.97 -21.60 34.96
N LYS A 434 50.68 -22.73 35.06
CA LYS A 434 50.46 -23.90 34.21
C LYS A 434 49.03 -24.42 34.33
N ASP A 435 48.50 -24.52 35.54
CA ASP A 435 47.14 -25.01 35.76
C ASP A 435 46.09 -24.01 35.27
N LYS A 436 46.30 -22.70 35.44
CA LYS A 436 45.44 -21.67 34.83
C LYS A 436 45.40 -21.75 33.30
N ILE A 437 46.54 -22.00 32.65
CA ILE A 437 46.58 -22.13 31.18
C ILE A 437 45.81 -23.37 30.72
N LYS A 438 45.97 -24.52 31.40
CA LYS A 438 45.16 -25.73 31.13
C LYS A 438 43.67 -25.48 31.32
N GLU A 439 43.31 -24.75 32.37
CA GLU A 439 41.93 -24.36 32.66
C GLU A 439 41.37 -23.47 31.54
N LYS A 440 42.11 -22.46 31.08
CA LYS A 440 41.73 -21.62 29.93
C LYS A 440 41.49 -22.43 28.66
N PHE A 441 42.38 -23.38 28.32
CA PHE A 441 42.15 -24.28 27.19
C PHE A 441 40.86 -25.11 27.35
N THR A 442 40.62 -25.65 28.55
CA THR A 442 39.42 -26.45 28.83
C THR A 442 38.14 -25.61 28.73
N GLN A 443 38.14 -24.41 29.31
CA GLN A 443 37.02 -23.47 29.27
C GLN A 443 36.76 -23.01 27.83
N PHE A 444 37.81 -22.69 27.07
CA PHE A 444 37.70 -22.37 25.65
C PHE A 444 37.09 -23.52 24.85
N ASN A 445 37.63 -24.74 24.98
CA ASN A 445 37.14 -25.89 24.23
C ASN A 445 35.65 -26.13 24.49
N ASN A 446 35.23 -26.13 25.76
CA ASN A 446 33.83 -26.33 26.13
C ASN A 446 32.91 -25.23 25.56
N ALA A 447 33.32 -23.96 25.69
CA ALA A 447 32.52 -22.84 25.20
C ALA A 447 32.47 -22.79 23.66
N PHE A 448 33.59 -23.09 23.00
CA PHE A 448 33.69 -23.17 21.54
C PHE A 448 32.86 -24.32 20.98
N ASP A 449 32.92 -25.51 21.58
CA ASP A 449 32.14 -26.67 21.16
C ASP A 449 30.64 -26.44 21.32
N ASP A 450 30.21 -25.84 22.43
CA ASP A 450 28.81 -25.46 22.65
C ASP A 450 28.34 -24.43 21.61
N MET A 451 29.16 -23.42 21.32
CA MET A 451 28.87 -22.44 20.27
C MET A 451 28.77 -23.10 18.88
N VAL A 452 29.69 -24.01 18.52
CA VAL A 452 29.65 -24.76 17.26
C VAL A 452 28.40 -25.64 17.19
N GLY A 453 28.05 -26.32 18.28
CA GLY A 453 26.83 -27.13 18.37
C GLY A 453 25.57 -26.29 18.13
N LYS A 454 25.46 -25.15 18.80
CA LYS A 454 24.36 -24.19 18.61
C LYS A 454 24.31 -23.65 17.20
N HIS A 455 25.45 -23.21 16.64
CA HIS A 455 25.53 -22.72 15.26
C HIS A 455 24.97 -23.74 14.27
N LYS A 456 25.34 -25.02 14.42
CA LYS A 456 24.85 -26.10 13.55
C LYS A 456 23.36 -26.41 13.73
N SER A 457 22.82 -26.21 14.93
CA SER A 457 21.39 -26.41 15.20
C SER A 457 20.46 -25.32 14.66
N TYR A 458 21.01 -24.14 14.33
CA TYR A 458 20.21 -23.04 13.84
C TYR A 458 19.88 -23.20 12.34
N SER A 459 18.64 -22.87 12.00
CA SER A 459 18.21 -22.74 10.61
C SER A 459 18.65 -21.38 10.09
N MET A 460 19.62 -21.36 9.18
CA MET A 460 20.20 -20.13 8.62
C MET A 460 20.12 -20.18 7.10
N ASP A 461 19.73 -19.07 6.49
CA ASP A 461 19.95 -18.87 5.06
C ASP A 461 21.45 -18.96 4.75
N ARG A 462 21.78 -19.43 3.54
CA ARG A 462 23.17 -19.66 3.11
C ARG A 462 24.04 -18.41 3.28
N GLU A 463 23.50 -17.25 2.95
CA GLU A 463 24.20 -15.96 3.09
C GLU A 463 24.43 -15.58 4.56
N VAL A 464 23.43 -15.81 5.43
CA VAL A 464 23.55 -15.57 6.87
C VAL A 464 24.61 -16.46 7.48
N ARG A 465 24.60 -17.75 7.11
CA ARG A 465 25.58 -18.73 7.56
C ARG A 465 27.00 -18.37 7.15
N ALA A 466 27.21 -18.02 5.88
CA ALA A 466 28.51 -17.59 5.38
C ALA A 466 29.02 -16.34 6.12
N MET A 467 28.17 -15.32 6.27
CA MET A 467 28.49 -14.07 6.98
C MET A 467 28.88 -14.34 8.44
N PHE A 468 28.05 -15.08 9.18
CA PHE A 468 28.31 -15.41 10.59
C PHE A 468 29.54 -16.29 10.78
N GLY A 469 29.73 -17.31 9.94
CA GLY A 469 30.91 -18.16 9.97
C GLY A 469 32.20 -17.38 9.74
N GLN A 470 32.19 -16.45 8.78
CA GLN A 470 33.31 -15.57 8.49
C GLN A 470 33.60 -14.62 9.66
N ASP A 471 32.58 -14.03 10.30
CA ASP A 471 32.77 -13.14 11.44
C ASP A 471 33.29 -13.87 12.69
N ILE A 472 32.76 -15.07 12.98
CA ILE A 472 33.29 -15.92 14.06
C ILE A 472 34.77 -16.20 13.81
N ARG A 473 35.12 -16.59 12.58
CA ARG A 473 36.51 -16.89 12.20
C ARG A 473 37.41 -15.68 12.42
N GLN A 474 37.02 -14.51 11.92
CA GLN A 474 37.81 -13.29 12.05
C GLN A 474 38.03 -12.87 13.51
N LYS A 475 37.05 -13.11 14.38
CA LYS A 475 37.13 -12.74 15.80
C LYS A 475 37.96 -13.73 16.63
N LEU A 476 37.80 -15.04 16.40
CA LEU A 476 38.36 -16.06 17.29
C LEU A 476 39.65 -16.70 16.76
N GLN A 477 39.78 -16.92 15.45
CA GLN A 477 40.91 -17.67 14.90
C GLN A 477 42.27 -17.03 15.22
N PRO A 478 42.50 -15.71 15.02
CA PRO A 478 43.80 -15.10 15.30
C PRO A 478 44.16 -15.15 16.79
N LEU A 479 43.15 -15.03 17.67
CA LEU A 479 43.35 -15.10 19.12
C LEU A 479 43.74 -16.51 19.55
N TYR A 480 43.09 -17.53 18.98
CA TYR A 480 43.41 -18.91 19.28
C TYR A 480 44.79 -19.29 18.76
N GLU A 481 45.12 -18.95 17.52
CA GLU A 481 46.43 -19.23 16.93
C GLU A 481 47.57 -18.66 17.77
N ARG A 482 47.42 -17.40 18.20
CA ARG A 482 48.40 -16.74 19.08
C ARG A 482 48.50 -17.40 20.46
N PHE A 483 47.37 -17.79 21.05
CA PHE A 483 47.35 -18.48 22.34
C PHE A 483 47.98 -19.88 22.24
N TRP A 484 47.70 -20.60 21.15
CA TRP A 484 48.24 -21.91 20.84
C TRP A 484 49.76 -21.85 20.61
N ASP A 485 50.25 -20.92 19.79
CA ASP A 485 51.69 -20.74 19.54
C ASP A 485 52.48 -20.54 20.82
N ARG A 486 51.88 -19.85 21.80
CA ARG A 486 52.53 -19.56 23.08
C ARG A 486 52.47 -20.74 24.06
N TYR A 487 51.40 -21.54 24.08
CA TYR A 487 51.13 -22.47 25.19
C TYR A 487 50.85 -23.93 24.83
N HIS A 488 50.86 -24.35 23.55
CA HIS A 488 50.49 -25.72 23.17
C HIS A 488 51.33 -26.82 23.84
N GLU A 489 52.60 -26.57 24.15
CA GLU A 489 53.49 -27.53 24.84
C GLU A 489 53.07 -27.84 26.30
N ILE A 490 52.09 -27.12 26.85
CA ILE A 490 51.57 -27.35 28.21
C ILE A 490 51.02 -28.76 28.41
N ASP A 491 50.54 -29.36 27.33
CA ASP A 491 49.90 -30.68 27.32
C ASP A 491 50.82 -31.77 26.74
N LYS A 492 52.02 -31.42 26.28
CA LYS A 492 53.02 -32.34 25.71
C LYS A 492 52.45 -33.29 24.64
N GLY A 493 51.54 -32.78 23.80
CA GLY A 493 50.89 -33.56 22.74
C GLY A 493 49.88 -34.61 23.20
N LYS A 494 49.46 -34.61 24.48
CA LYS A 494 48.51 -35.60 25.02
C LYS A 494 47.06 -35.38 24.60
N GLY A 495 46.72 -34.18 24.11
CA GLY A 495 45.37 -33.82 23.65
C GLY A 495 44.32 -33.77 24.76
N LYS A 496 44.71 -33.75 26.03
CA LYS A 496 43.80 -33.68 27.18
C LYS A 496 43.26 -32.26 27.38
N TYR A 497 44.11 -31.25 27.20
CA TYR A 497 43.77 -29.84 27.36
C TYR A 497 43.81 -29.11 26.01
N VAL A 498 44.84 -29.35 25.20
CA VAL A 498 44.97 -28.75 23.88
C VAL A 498 44.28 -29.66 22.86
N LYS A 499 42.97 -29.46 22.68
CA LYS A 499 42.11 -30.30 21.82
C LYS A 499 42.35 -30.07 20.33
N TYR A 500 42.53 -28.81 19.94
CA TYR A 500 42.69 -28.41 18.55
C TYR A 500 44.14 -28.01 18.26
N ASP A 501 44.65 -28.42 17.11
CA ASP A 501 45.78 -27.77 16.46
C ASP A 501 45.28 -26.67 15.52
N LYS A 502 46.21 -25.92 14.91
CA LYS A 502 45.86 -24.83 13.99
C LYS A 502 45.04 -25.30 12.77
N GLN A 503 45.33 -26.48 12.23
CA GLN A 503 44.65 -26.99 11.03
C GLN A 503 43.23 -27.46 11.36
N SER A 504 43.06 -28.22 12.44
CA SER A 504 41.77 -28.74 12.89
C SER A 504 40.82 -27.62 13.31
N ILE A 505 41.28 -26.61 14.06
CA ILE A 505 40.40 -25.47 14.42
C ILE A 505 40.02 -24.64 13.19
N ALA A 506 40.96 -24.43 12.24
CA ALA A 506 40.67 -23.76 10.98
C ALA A 506 39.62 -24.54 10.17
N GLY A 507 39.71 -25.87 10.15
CA GLY A 507 38.69 -26.75 9.58
C GLY A 507 37.31 -26.56 10.21
N VAL A 508 37.23 -26.43 11.53
CA VAL A 508 35.97 -26.13 12.22
C VAL A 508 35.43 -24.77 11.81
N PHE A 509 36.25 -23.70 11.79
CA PHE A 509 35.80 -22.38 11.34
C PHE A 509 35.29 -22.37 9.90
N MET A 510 35.95 -23.10 8.99
CA MET A 510 35.47 -23.24 7.62
C MET A 510 34.09 -23.91 7.55
N SER A 511 33.86 -24.92 8.39
CA SER A 511 32.55 -25.60 8.46
C SER A 511 31.41 -24.73 9.02
N LEU A 512 31.71 -23.58 9.63
CA LEU A 512 30.69 -22.63 10.11
C LEU A 512 30.19 -21.70 9.01
N ALA A 513 30.90 -21.59 7.88
CA ALA A 513 30.49 -20.75 6.76
C ALA A 513 29.71 -21.53 5.67
N THR A 514 29.53 -22.84 5.88
CA THR A 514 28.90 -23.80 4.95
C THR A 514 27.67 -24.41 5.60
#